data_AF-A0A9X7ZGS9-F1
#
_entry.id   AF-A0A9X7ZGS9-F1
#
_cell.length_a   1.000
_cell.length_b   1.000
_cell.length_c   1.000
_cell.angle_alpha   90.00
_cell.angle_beta   90.00
_cell.angle_gamma   90.00
#
_symmetry.space_group_name_H-M   'P 1'
#
loop_
_entity.id
_entity.type
_entity.pdbx_description
1 polymer ?
#
loop_
_entity_poly.entity_id
_entity_poly.type
_entity_poly.pdbx_seq_one_letter_code
_entity_poly.pdbx_strand_id
1 'polypeptide(L)'
;MVRKDLFTRFRILAGVCCLAVALTACHSGGVGAAPGIDADALIVDLDDVQRITDRGDLTALPVTDAPTSFPENSRTPEQCRPVFGQEDAFGHKWSQFRAVTYTAAGGEISTISTVAQGIGIYPDDGAARAEFDRLVSSFEACAALQAKLYDFSLNKQDTSTVALVFPGNSQSVVYRIASSVLIDVVVQGIPRSDQIAETVTQMISERVR
;
A
#
# COMPACT_ATOMS: atom_id res chain seq x y z
N MET A 1 -35.41 -20.49 81.91
CA MET A 1 -35.60 -21.54 80.89
C MET A 1 -34.44 -21.38 79.91
N VAL A 2 -33.25 -21.93 80.24
CA VAL A 2 -32.72 -23.21 79.70
C VAL A 2 -32.50 -23.04 78.19
N ARG A 3 -31.31 -23.04 77.58
CA ARG A 3 -29.97 -23.69 77.73
C ARG A 3 -29.15 -23.05 76.58
N LYS A 4 -27.82 -22.97 76.47
CA LYS A 4 -26.68 -23.89 76.67
C LYS A 4 -25.46 -23.05 76.22
N ASP A 5 -24.41 -22.90 77.03
CA ASP A 5 -23.15 -23.67 76.92
C ASP A 5 -22.35 -23.35 75.63
N LEU A 6 -21.01 -23.18 75.58
CA LEU A 6 -19.91 -23.33 76.52
C LEU A 6 -18.61 -23.21 75.66
N PHE A 7 -17.56 -22.52 76.13
CA PHE A 7 -16.12 -22.77 75.82
C PHE A 7 -15.66 -22.48 74.36
N THR A 8 -14.45 -22.04 73.98
CA THR A 8 -13.10 -21.92 74.56
C THR A 8 -12.25 -20.96 73.71
N ARG A 9 -11.29 -20.33 74.37
CA ARG A 9 -10.09 -19.60 73.90
C ARG A 9 -9.43 -20.14 72.61
N PHE A 10 -8.91 -19.29 71.73
CA PHE A 10 -7.46 -19.26 71.37
C PHE A 10 -7.10 -18.26 70.25
N ARG A 11 -6.02 -17.52 70.52
CA ARG A 11 -4.94 -17.02 69.63
C ARG A 11 -5.25 -16.10 68.43
N ILE A 12 -4.74 -14.88 68.60
CA ILE A 12 -4.22 -13.96 67.58
C ILE A 12 -3.27 -14.70 66.64
N LEU A 13 -3.46 -14.53 65.33
CA LEU A 13 -2.44 -14.69 64.29
C LEU A 13 -2.74 -13.71 63.16
N ALA A 14 -1.74 -12.87 62.86
CA ALA A 14 -1.72 -11.91 61.78
C ALA A 14 -1.86 -12.61 60.42
N GLY A 15 -2.73 -12.08 59.57
CA GLY A 15 -2.91 -12.53 58.19
C GLY A 15 -2.91 -11.32 57.25
N VAL A 16 -1.73 -11.05 56.69
CA VAL A 16 -1.50 -10.08 55.60
C VAL A 16 -2.39 -10.48 54.41
N CYS A 17 -3.44 -9.70 54.14
CA CYS A 17 -4.24 -9.87 52.94
C CYS A 17 -3.55 -9.13 51.80
N CYS A 18 -2.76 -9.85 51.01
CA CYS A 18 -2.25 -9.38 49.73
C CYS A 18 -3.43 -9.03 48.82
N LEU A 19 -3.65 -7.74 48.57
CA LEU A 19 -4.47 -7.30 47.45
C LEU A 19 -3.78 -7.74 46.15
N ALA A 20 -4.32 -8.78 45.52
CA ALA A 20 -3.98 -9.12 44.14
C ALA A 20 -4.58 -8.04 43.23
N VAL A 21 -3.72 -7.15 42.72
CA VAL A 21 -4.06 -6.22 41.64
C VAL A 21 -4.18 -7.05 40.37
N ALA A 22 -5.40 -7.25 39.89
CA ALA A 22 -5.65 -7.81 38.57
C ALA A 22 -5.20 -6.78 37.53
N LEU A 23 -4.03 -6.99 36.94
CA LEU A 23 -3.62 -6.28 35.73
C LEU A 23 -4.51 -6.78 34.59
N THR A 24 -5.56 -6.04 34.26
CA THR A 24 -6.20 -6.11 32.94
C THR A 24 -5.18 -5.64 31.92
N ALA A 25 -4.41 -6.60 31.37
CA ALA A 25 -3.60 -6.37 30.20
C ALA A 25 -4.54 -6.08 29.02
N CYS A 26 -4.62 -4.81 28.63
CA CYS A 26 -5.10 -4.45 27.30
C CYS A 26 -4.18 -5.14 26.29
N HIS A 27 -4.62 -6.25 25.72
CA HIS A 27 -4.08 -6.70 24.45
C HIS A 27 -4.48 -5.63 23.44
N SER A 28 -3.54 -4.75 23.10
CA SER A 28 -3.55 -4.05 21.83
C SER A 28 -3.45 -5.11 20.74
N GLY A 29 -4.61 -5.68 20.39
CA GLY A 29 -4.77 -6.46 19.19
C GLY A 29 -4.43 -5.54 18.04
N GLY A 30 -3.23 -5.72 17.48
CA GLY A 30 -2.93 -5.21 16.15
C GLY A 30 -4.07 -5.65 15.25
N VAL A 31 -4.64 -4.69 14.53
CA VAL A 31 -5.64 -4.94 13.50
C VAL A 31 -4.95 -5.87 12.51
N GLY A 32 -5.26 -7.15 12.59
CA GLY A 32 -4.64 -8.18 11.76
C GLY A 32 -4.91 -7.82 10.31
N ALA A 33 -3.87 -7.85 9.49
CA ALA A 33 -4.02 -7.88 8.04
C ALA A 33 -5.13 -8.87 7.65
N ALA A 34 -5.84 -8.58 6.57
CA ALA A 34 -6.82 -9.51 5.99
C ALA A 34 -6.20 -10.94 6.00
N PRO A 35 -6.78 -11.92 6.73
CA PRO A 35 -6.13 -13.21 6.92
C PRO A 35 -5.91 -13.89 5.57
N GLY A 36 -4.64 -14.10 5.18
CA GLY A 36 -4.26 -14.97 4.06
C GLY A 36 -3.62 -14.32 2.84
N ILE A 37 -3.46 -12.99 2.78
CA ILE A 37 -2.77 -12.32 1.66
C ILE A 37 -1.45 -11.71 2.15
N ASP A 38 -0.35 -12.05 1.46
CA ASP A 38 1.00 -11.52 1.67
C ASP A 38 1.34 -10.57 0.52
N ALA A 39 1.72 -9.32 0.83
CA ALA A 39 2.03 -8.32 -0.18
C ALA A 39 3.22 -8.73 -1.06
N ASP A 40 4.19 -9.50 -0.54
CA ASP A 40 5.33 -9.99 -1.31
C ASP A 40 4.91 -10.99 -2.41
N ALA A 41 3.97 -11.88 -2.09
CA ALA A 41 3.46 -12.87 -3.04
C ALA A 41 2.70 -12.27 -4.22
N LEU A 42 2.24 -11.02 -4.10
CA LEU A 42 1.50 -10.33 -5.16
C LEU A 42 2.41 -9.68 -6.22
N ILE A 43 3.68 -9.44 -5.92
CA ILE A 43 4.64 -8.80 -6.83
C ILE A 43 4.96 -9.69 -8.03
N VAL A 44 4.72 -9.21 -9.25
CA VAL A 44 5.17 -9.89 -10.47
C VAL A 44 6.70 -9.88 -10.49
N ASP A 45 7.32 -11.05 -10.67
CA ASP A 45 8.75 -11.20 -10.57
C ASP A 45 9.50 -10.60 -11.77
N LEU A 46 10.82 -10.50 -11.63
CA LEU A 46 11.68 -9.90 -12.66
C LEU A 46 11.56 -10.67 -13.98
N ASP A 47 11.59 -12.01 -13.97
CA ASP A 47 11.57 -12.83 -15.18
C ASP A 47 10.29 -12.62 -15.99
N ASP A 48 9.14 -12.55 -15.31
CA ASP A 48 7.86 -12.22 -15.94
C ASP A 48 7.87 -10.79 -16.49
N VAL A 49 8.35 -9.80 -15.74
CA VAL A 49 8.42 -8.41 -16.22
C VAL A 49 9.36 -8.29 -17.42
N GLN A 50 10.52 -8.94 -17.41
CA GLN A 50 11.45 -8.96 -18.55
C GLN A 50 10.78 -9.54 -19.79
N ARG A 51 10.00 -10.61 -19.63
CA ARG A 51 9.25 -11.23 -20.72
C ARG A 51 8.13 -10.33 -21.27
N ILE A 52 7.35 -9.68 -20.40
CA ILE A 52 6.26 -8.77 -20.80
C ILE A 52 6.80 -7.54 -21.53
N THR A 53 7.93 -7.01 -21.07
CA THR A 53 8.56 -5.80 -21.61
C THR A 53 9.46 -6.06 -22.81
N ASP A 54 9.78 -7.33 -23.11
CA ASP A 54 10.82 -7.73 -24.07
C ASP A 54 12.20 -7.11 -23.73
N ARG A 55 12.55 -7.10 -22.44
CA ARG A 55 13.78 -6.51 -21.91
C ARG A 55 14.49 -7.41 -20.90
N GLY A 56 15.39 -8.24 -21.39
CA GLY A 56 16.24 -9.08 -20.53
C GLY A 56 17.32 -8.34 -19.73
N ASP A 57 17.45 -7.02 -19.89
CA ASP A 57 18.46 -6.19 -19.23
C ASP A 57 17.92 -5.44 -17.99
N LEU A 58 16.63 -5.58 -17.67
CA LEU A 58 16.07 -5.04 -16.44
C LEU A 58 16.70 -5.72 -15.23
N THR A 59 16.97 -4.94 -14.19
CA THR A 59 17.51 -5.40 -12.92
C THR A 59 16.65 -4.90 -11.77
N ALA A 60 16.57 -5.68 -10.69
CA ALA A 60 15.80 -5.32 -9.50
C ALA A 60 16.57 -4.37 -8.59
N LEU A 61 15.92 -3.26 -8.20
CA LEU A 61 16.32 -2.48 -7.04
C LEU A 61 15.86 -3.20 -5.75
N PRO A 62 16.44 -2.85 -4.59
CA PRO A 62 15.99 -3.39 -3.30
C PRO A 62 14.49 -3.19 -3.09
N VAL A 63 13.84 -4.23 -2.60
CA VAL A 63 12.42 -4.21 -2.27
C VAL A 63 12.19 -3.39 -0.99
N THR A 64 11.09 -2.65 -0.91
CA THR A 64 10.74 -1.85 0.27
C THR A 64 9.41 -2.29 0.87
N ASP A 65 9.33 -2.20 2.21
CA ASP A 65 8.12 -2.53 2.99
C ASP A 65 7.37 -1.28 3.47
N ALA A 66 7.73 -0.12 2.91
CA ALA A 66 7.07 1.15 3.11
C ALA A 66 7.13 1.99 1.82
N PRO A 67 6.14 2.87 1.59
CA PRO A 67 6.19 3.84 0.50
C PRO A 67 7.46 4.68 0.58
N THR A 68 8.05 4.98 -0.58
CA THR A 68 9.22 5.87 -0.60
C THR A 68 8.79 7.29 -0.20
N SER A 69 9.35 7.80 0.89
CA SER A 69 9.18 9.21 1.28
C SER A 69 10.12 10.08 0.44
N PHE A 70 9.57 11.01 -0.32
CA PHE A 70 10.37 12.07 -0.93
C PHE A 70 10.24 13.34 -0.07
N PRO A 71 11.33 14.06 0.21
CA PRO A 71 11.22 15.35 0.86
C PRO A 71 10.32 16.23 0.00
N GLU A 72 9.17 16.59 0.57
CA GLU A 72 8.16 17.39 -0.09
C GLU A 72 8.80 18.65 -0.65
N ASN A 73 8.77 18.79 -1.98
CA ASN A 73 9.10 20.08 -2.55
C ASN A 73 7.94 21.02 -2.19
N SER A 74 8.24 22.13 -1.53
CA SER A 74 7.23 23.12 -1.07
C SER A 74 6.39 23.75 -2.19
N ARG A 75 6.64 23.37 -3.45
CA ARG A 75 5.97 23.89 -4.65
C ARG A 75 4.96 22.92 -5.26
N THR A 76 4.88 21.68 -4.78
CA THR A 76 3.89 20.72 -5.31
C THR A 76 2.53 21.01 -4.72
N PRO A 77 1.51 21.32 -5.56
CA PRO A 77 0.14 21.44 -5.10
C PRO A 77 -0.28 20.16 -4.37
N GLU A 78 -0.98 20.30 -3.25
CA GLU A 78 -1.38 19.17 -2.40
C GLU A 78 -2.09 18.07 -3.19
N GLN A 79 -2.97 18.46 -4.10
CA GLN A 79 -3.75 17.56 -4.95
C GLN A 79 -2.90 16.77 -5.93
N CYS A 80 -1.70 17.26 -6.26
CA CYS A 80 -0.78 16.63 -7.21
C CYS A 80 0.29 15.77 -6.55
N ARG A 81 0.42 15.80 -5.21
CA ARG A 81 1.43 15.01 -4.50
C ARG A 81 1.33 13.51 -4.82
N PRO A 82 0.13 12.89 -4.85
CA PRO A 82 0.01 11.46 -5.13
C PRO A 82 0.45 11.03 -6.54
N VAL A 83 0.63 11.96 -7.49
CA VAL A 83 1.02 11.63 -8.87
C VAL A 83 2.43 11.04 -8.94
N PHE A 84 3.33 11.51 -8.08
CA PHE A 84 4.72 11.01 -7.99
C PHE A 84 5.13 10.63 -6.56
N GLY A 85 4.30 10.94 -5.56
CA GLY A 85 4.51 10.62 -4.15
C GLY A 85 3.76 9.35 -3.74
N GLN A 86 4.49 8.25 -3.56
CA GLN A 86 3.88 6.97 -3.19
C GLN A 86 3.28 7.00 -1.78
N GLU A 87 3.90 7.74 -0.85
CA GLU A 87 3.35 7.95 0.49
C GLU A 87 2.00 8.68 0.44
N ASP A 88 1.89 9.73 -0.39
CA ASP A 88 0.63 10.45 -0.62
C ASP A 88 -0.41 9.61 -1.39
N ALA A 89 0.03 8.64 -2.20
CA ALA A 89 -0.85 7.76 -2.97
C ALA A 89 -1.50 6.68 -2.09
N PHE A 90 -0.70 6.00 -1.26
CA PHE A 90 -1.17 4.90 -0.42
C PHE A 90 -1.66 5.34 0.98
N GLY A 91 -1.25 6.52 1.42
CA GLY A 91 -1.48 6.98 2.79
C GLY A 91 -0.84 6.04 3.82
N HIS A 92 -1.47 5.93 4.99
CA HIS A 92 -0.90 5.21 6.15
C HIS A 92 -1.83 4.16 6.77
N LYS A 93 -2.97 3.87 6.11
CA LYS A 93 -3.99 2.96 6.65
C LYS A 93 -3.83 1.51 6.21
N TRP A 94 -2.77 1.21 5.47
CA TRP A 94 -2.43 -0.15 5.09
C TRP A 94 -1.91 -0.94 6.29
N SER A 95 -2.12 -2.26 6.25
CA SER A 95 -1.67 -3.26 7.22
C SER A 95 -0.39 -3.95 6.77
N GLN A 96 -0.18 -4.06 5.45
CA GLN A 96 1.07 -4.48 4.83
C GLN A 96 1.33 -3.61 3.59
N PHE A 97 2.60 -3.40 3.29
CA PHE A 97 3.02 -2.71 2.08
C PHE A 97 4.23 -3.41 1.48
N ARG A 98 4.30 -3.46 0.15
CA ARG A 98 5.46 -3.95 -0.59
C ARG A 98 5.63 -3.14 -1.87
N ALA A 99 6.85 -2.75 -2.20
CA ALA A 99 7.15 -2.14 -3.49
C ALA A 99 8.49 -2.61 -4.06
N VAL A 100 8.53 -2.83 -5.37
CA VAL A 100 9.75 -3.15 -6.13
C VAL A 100 9.85 -2.26 -7.35
N THR A 101 11.08 -2.03 -7.80
CA THR A 101 11.37 -1.36 -9.07
C THR A 101 12.33 -2.20 -9.88
N TYR A 102 11.96 -2.50 -11.12
CA TYR A 102 12.82 -3.08 -12.13
C TYR A 102 13.27 -2.00 -13.09
N THR A 103 14.58 -1.85 -13.26
CA THR A 103 15.15 -0.75 -14.03
C THR A 103 16.33 -1.17 -14.89
N ALA A 104 16.53 -0.44 -15.98
CA ALA A 104 17.73 -0.52 -16.80
C ALA A 104 18.10 0.89 -17.27
N ALA A 105 19.40 1.16 -17.34
CA ALA A 105 19.88 2.36 -18.01
C ALA A 105 19.65 2.22 -19.53
N GLY A 106 19.11 3.26 -20.17
CA GLY A 106 19.09 3.36 -21.62
C GLY A 106 20.51 3.44 -22.20
N GLY A 107 20.65 3.12 -23.50
CA GLY A 107 21.89 3.26 -24.26
C GLY A 107 22.33 4.73 -24.45
N GLU A 108 22.85 5.09 -25.64
CA GLU A 108 23.42 6.43 -25.95
C GLU A 108 22.52 7.64 -25.59
N ILE A 109 21.21 7.42 -25.42
CA ILE A 109 20.29 8.38 -24.84
C ILE A 109 19.86 7.82 -23.48
N SER A 110 20.21 8.53 -22.42
CA SER A 110 20.02 8.20 -21.00
C SER A 110 18.55 8.21 -20.56
N THR A 111 17.68 7.50 -21.25
CA THR A 111 16.31 7.20 -20.78
C THR A 111 16.36 5.99 -19.88
N ILE A 112 16.07 6.19 -18.61
CA ILE A 112 15.89 5.11 -17.65
C ILE A 112 14.58 4.39 -18.02
N SER A 113 14.66 3.08 -18.23
CA SER A 113 13.49 2.24 -18.40
C SER A 113 13.13 1.64 -17.05
N THR A 114 11.85 1.72 -16.70
CA THR A 114 11.37 1.35 -15.37
C THR A 114 10.02 0.65 -15.45
N VAL A 115 9.89 -0.41 -14.65
CA VAL A 115 8.61 -0.98 -14.20
C VAL A 115 8.64 -0.98 -12.68
N ALA A 116 7.80 -0.17 -12.04
CA ALA A 116 7.65 -0.16 -10.59
C ALA A 116 6.28 -0.70 -10.19
N GLN A 117 6.24 -1.45 -9.09
CA GLN A 117 5.03 -2.04 -8.53
C GLN A 117 4.93 -1.63 -7.07
N GLY A 118 3.76 -1.17 -6.63
CA GLY A 118 3.43 -0.89 -5.24
C GLY A 118 2.14 -1.61 -4.85
N ILE A 119 2.18 -2.28 -3.70
CA ILE A 119 1.08 -3.08 -3.16
C ILE A 119 0.79 -2.61 -1.74
N GLY A 120 -0.44 -2.17 -1.48
CA GLY A 120 -0.92 -1.83 -0.15
C GLY A 120 -2.11 -2.72 0.21
N ILE A 121 -1.98 -3.50 1.28
CA ILE A 121 -3.07 -4.33 1.80
C ILE A 121 -3.73 -3.59 2.96
N TYR A 122 -5.02 -3.26 2.84
CA TYR A 122 -5.80 -2.57 3.86
C TYR A 122 -6.53 -3.56 4.78
N PRO A 123 -7.03 -3.12 5.95
CA PRO A 123 -7.74 -3.99 6.87
C PRO A 123 -8.95 -4.71 6.27
N ASP A 124 -9.65 -4.05 5.33
CA ASP A 124 -10.82 -4.58 4.63
C ASP A 124 -11.04 -3.89 3.28
N ASP A 125 -11.94 -4.45 2.47
CA ASP A 125 -12.33 -3.93 1.15
C ASP A 125 -12.85 -2.48 1.20
N GLY A 126 -13.52 -2.10 2.28
CA GLY A 126 -14.04 -0.75 2.48
C GLY A 126 -12.93 0.27 2.71
N ALA A 127 -11.91 -0.10 3.46
CA ALA A 127 -10.72 0.72 3.70
C ALA A 127 -9.91 0.91 2.41
N ALA A 128 -9.69 -0.15 1.62
CA ALA A 128 -9.03 -0.05 0.32
C ALA A 128 -9.82 0.81 -0.67
N ARG A 129 -11.15 0.61 -0.72
CA ARG A 129 -12.06 1.41 -1.55
C ARG A 129 -12.00 2.89 -1.19
N ALA A 130 -12.08 3.23 0.10
CA ALA A 130 -12.05 4.61 0.55
C ALA A 130 -10.72 5.30 0.19
N GLU A 131 -9.60 4.58 0.26
CA GLU A 131 -8.30 5.12 -0.13
C GLU A 131 -8.18 5.34 -1.64
N PHE A 132 -8.66 4.38 -2.44
CA PHE A 132 -8.71 4.52 -3.90
C PHE A 132 -9.60 5.69 -4.33
N ASP A 133 -10.79 5.85 -3.74
CA ASP A 133 -11.70 6.93 -4.08
C ASP A 133 -11.12 8.30 -3.69
N ARG A 134 -10.39 8.38 -2.57
CA ARG A 134 -9.61 9.57 -2.18
C ARG A 134 -8.54 9.88 -3.23
N LEU A 135 -7.79 8.86 -3.67
CA LEU A 135 -6.73 8.99 -4.64
C LEU A 135 -7.25 9.48 -6.00
N VAL A 136 -8.33 8.88 -6.51
CA VAL A 136 -9.00 9.29 -7.75
C VAL A 136 -9.46 10.75 -7.66
N SER A 137 -10.07 11.15 -6.54
CA SER A 137 -10.50 12.53 -6.32
C SER A 137 -9.32 13.51 -6.33
N SER A 138 -8.17 13.09 -5.79
CA SER A 138 -6.93 13.88 -5.81
C SER A 138 -6.41 14.06 -7.23
N PHE A 139 -6.39 13.01 -8.04
CA PHE A 139 -5.96 13.08 -9.44
C PHE A 139 -6.88 13.96 -10.30
N GLU A 140 -8.19 13.90 -10.10
CA GLU A 140 -9.12 14.80 -10.78
C GLU A 140 -8.84 16.26 -10.45
N ALA A 141 -8.62 16.56 -9.16
CA ALA A 141 -8.29 17.90 -8.72
C ALA A 141 -6.93 18.35 -9.27
N CYS A 142 -5.93 17.46 -9.32
CA CYS A 142 -4.63 17.79 -9.93
C CYS A 142 -4.74 18.06 -11.43
N ALA A 143 -5.44 17.21 -12.17
CA ALA A 143 -5.64 17.37 -13.61
C ALA A 143 -6.35 18.70 -13.93
N ALA A 144 -7.29 19.12 -13.09
CA ALA A 144 -7.99 20.40 -13.23
C ALA A 144 -7.07 21.63 -13.05
N LEU A 145 -5.93 21.51 -12.36
CA LEU A 145 -4.96 22.59 -12.21
C LEU A 145 -4.17 22.86 -13.50
N GLN A 146 -4.10 21.89 -14.42
CA GLN A 146 -3.34 21.97 -15.67
C GLN A 146 -1.88 22.42 -15.44
N ALA A 147 -1.28 21.99 -14.31
CA ALA A 147 0.08 22.35 -13.95
C ALA A 147 1.07 21.62 -14.85
N LYS A 148 2.00 22.35 -15.48
CA LYS A 148 2.92 21.82 -16.51
C LYS A 148 3.69 20.55 -16.12
N LEU A 149 4.09 20.40 -14.85
CA LEU A 149 4.83 19.22 -14.37
C LEU A 149 3.94 17.99 -14.11
N TYR A 150 2.63 18.20 -14.11
CA TYR A 150 1.58 17.20 -13.84
C TYR A 150 0.61 17.13 -15.03
N ASP A 151 1.14 17.33 -16.24
CA ASP A 151 0.37 17.17 -17.46
C ASP A 151 0.17 15.67 -17.71
N PHE A 152 -1.00 15.15 -17.35
CA PHE A 152 -1.44 13.79 -17.62
C PHE A 152 -2.93 13.81 -17.98
N SER A 153 -3.34 12.79 -18.72
CA SER A 153 -4.76 12.49 -18.92
C SER A 153 -5.20 11.42 -17.92
N LEU A 154 -6.34 11.66 -17.27
CA LEU A 154 -6.95 10.70 -16.37
C LEU A 154 -7.91 9.80 -17.15
N ASN A 155 -7.62 8.51 -17.19
CA ASN A 155 -8.45 7.50 -17.85
C ASN A 155 -9.09 6.58 -16.79
N LYS A 156 -10.39 6.76 -16.53
CA LYS A 156 -11.16 5.87 -15.66
C LYS A 156 -11.67 4.69 -16.46
N GLN A 157 -11.00 3.54 -16.33
CA GLN A 157 -11.31 2.35 -17.13
C GLN A 157 -12.55 1.63 -16.61
N ASP A 158 -12.65 1.50 -15.29
CA ASP A 158 -13.81 0.95 -14.58
C ASP A 158 -13.90 1.56 -13.16
N THR A 159 -14.82 1.07 -12.34
CA THR A 159 -14.99 1.58 -10.96
C THR A 159 -13.84 1.23 -10.03
N SER A 160 -12.97 0.30 -10.42
CA SER A 160 -11.84 -0.19 -9.64
C SER A 160 -10.48 0.20 -10.22
N THR A 161 -10.42 0.86 -11.37
CA THR A 161 -9.18 1.07 -12.13
C THR A 161 -9.12 2.46 -12.75
N VAL A 162 -8.01 3.14 -12.52
CA VAL A 162 -7.70 4.43 -13.14
C VAL A 162 -6.26 4.43 -13.67
N ALA A 163 -6.06 5.02 -14.84
CA ALA A 163 -4.75 5.21 -15.43
C ALA A 163 -4.42 6.70 -15.58
N LEU A 164 -3.17 7.06 -15.32
CA LEU A 164 -2.59 8.36 -15.59
C LEU A 164 -1.65 8.20 -16.79
N VAL A 165 -2.03 8.78 -17.91
CA VAL A 165 -1.26 8.67 -19.16
C VAL A 165 -0.59 10.00 -19.45
N PHE A 166 0.74 9.99 -19.46
CA PHE A 166 1.55 11.18 -19.67
C PHE A 166 1.83 11.42 -21.16
N PRO A 167 2.02 12.68 -21.59
CA PRO A 167 2.26 13.02 -22.99
C PRO A 167 3.34 12.18 -23.66
N GLY A 168 3.08 11.84 -24.93
CA GLY A 168 3.97 11.01 -25.74
C GLY A 168 4.10 9.56 -25.26
N ASN A 169 3.20 9.09 -24.38
CA ASN A 169 3.26 7.79 -23.72
C ASN A 169 4.61 7.56 -23.00
N SER A 170 5.21 8.67 -22.53
CA SER A 170 6.50 8.67 -21.83
C SER A 170 6.44 7.89 -20.52
N GLN A 171 5.26 7.87 -19.90
CA GLN A 171 4.93 7.12 -18.70
C GLN A 171 3.45 6.76 -18.69
N SER A 172 3.14 5.58 -18.17
CA SER A 172 1.80 5.19 -17.75
C SER A 172 1.84 4.78 -16.29
N VAL A 173 0.84 5.20 -15.52
CA VAL A 173 0.61 4.73 -14.16
C VAL A 173 -0.77 4.15 -14.07
N VAL A 174 -0.91 2.92 -13.61
CA VAL A 174 -2.20 2.26 -13.42
C VAL A 174 -2.40 1.99 -11.93
N TYR A 175 -3.47 2.57 -11.37
CA TYR A 175 -3.96 2.24 -10.05
C TYR A 175 -5.17 1.33 -10.18
N ARG A 176 -5.19 0.26 -9.38
CA ARG A 176 -6.34 -0.64 -9.29
C ARG A 176 -6.60 -1.08 -7.87
N ILE A 177 -7.86 -1.28 -7.51
CA ILE A 177 -8.20 -2.06 -6.32
C ILE A 177 -8.78 -3.42 -6.64
N ALA A 178 -8.39 -4.41 -5.85
CA ALA A 178 -8.90 -5.77 -5.85
C ALA A 178 -9.10 -6.21 -4.40
N SER A 179 -10.37 -6.35 -3.97
CA SER A 179 -10.72 -6.59 -2.56
C SER A 179 -10.05 -5.56 -1.63
N SER A 180 -9.28 -6.00 -0.63
CA SER A 180 -8.57 -5.14 0.32
C SER A 180 -7.21 -4.65 -0.18
N VAL A 181 -6.87 -4.85 -1.46
CA VAL A 181 -5.55 -4.52 -2.04
C VAL A 181 -5.64 -3.31 -2.96
N LEU A 182 -4.80 -2.30 -2.74
CA LEU A 182 -4.48 -1.23 -3.69
C LEU A 182 -3.19 -1.58 -4.42
N ILE A 183 -3.23 -1.48 -5.74
CA ILE A 183 -2.15 -1.80 -6.67
C ILE A 183 -1.78 -0.52 -7.41
N ASP A 184 -0.48 -0.22 -7.48
CA ASP A 184 0.13 0.84 -8.28
C ASP A 184 1.16 0.21 -9.20
N VAL A 185 1.05 0.44 -10.51
CA VAL A 185 2.05 0.02 -11.49
C VAL A 185 2.46 1.21 -12.35
N VAL A 186 3.75 1.52 -12.33
CA VAL A 186 4.37 2.58 -13.14
C VAL A 186 5.22 1.94 -14.22
N VAL A 187 5.02 2.35 -15.48
CA VAL A 187 5.91 1.98 -16.59
C VAL A 187 6.40 3.25 -17.28
N GLN A 188 7.72 3.42 -17.35
CA GLN A 188 8.37 4.60 -17.92
C GLN A 188 9.51 4.20 -18.84
N GLY A 189 9.69 4.93 -19.95
CA GLY A 189 10.83 4.72 -20.85
C GLY A 189 10.82 3.36 -21.56
N ILE A 190 9.65 2.71 -21.67
CA ILE A 190 9.44 1.45 -22.39
C ILE A 190 8.28 1.64 -23.39
N PRO A 191 8.42 1.24 -24.67
CA PRO A 191 7.33 1.29 -25.63
C PRO A 191 6.10 0.51 -25.17
N ARG A 192 4.89 1.02 -25.45
CA ARG A 192 3.60 0.43 -25.00
C ARG A 192 3.48 0.38 -23.48
N SER A 193 3.94 1.44 -22.81
CA SER A 193 3.94 1.58 -21.35
C SER A 193 2.54 1.39 -20.74
N ASP A 194 1.51 1.86 -21.42
CA ASP A 194 0.09 1.63 -21.10
C ASP A 194 -0.28 0.14 -21.03
N GLN A 195 -0.03 -0.59 -22.12
CA GLN A 195 -0.38 -2.02 -22.21
C GLN A 195 0.41 -2.87 -21.22
N ILE A 196 1.70 -2.54 -21.01
CA ILE A 196 2.55 -3.23 -20.04
C ILE A 196 2.04 -2.98 -18.62
N ALA A 197 1.71 -1.73 -18.27
CA ALA A 197 1.18 -1.40 -16.96
C ALA A 197 -0.12 -2.15 -16.67
N GLU A 198 -1.06 -2.14 -17.63
CA GLU A 198 -2.32 -2.90 -17.54
C GLU A 198 -2.08 -4.41 -17.36
N THR A 199 -1.16 -4.98 -18.13
CA THR A 199 -0.83 -6.42 -18.06
C THR A 199 -0.28 -6.79 -16.68
N VAL A 200 0.68 -6.02 -16.16
CA VAL A 200 1.27 -6.27 -14.84
C VAL A 200 0.22 -6.07 -13.74
N THR A 201 -0.59 -5.00 -13.79
CA THR A 201 -1.70 -4.78 -12.85
C THR A 201 -2.70 -5.94 -12.86
N GLN A 202 -3.02 -6.49 -14.03
CA GLN A 202 -3.91 -7.62 -14.17
C GLN A 202 -3.32 -8.89 -13.55
N MET A 203 -2.03 -9.18 -13.79
CA MET A 203 -1.33 -10.31 -13.17
C MET A 203 -1.31 -10.22 -11.65
N ILE A 204 -1.05 -9.02 -11.10
CA ILE A 204 -1.13 -8.78 -9.65
C ILE A 204 -2.55 -9.06 -9.15
N SER A 205 -3.57 -8.53 -9.83
CA SER A 205 -4.98 -8.68 -9.46
C SER A 205 -5.45 -10.14 -9.47
N GLU A 206 -4.89 -10.97 -10.36
CA GLU A 206 -5.19 -12.41 -10.42
C GLU A 206 -4.62 -13.18 -9.23
N ARG A 207 -3.54 -12.70 -8.62
CA ARG A 207 -2.90 -13.30 -7.42
C ARG A 207 -3.62 -12.95 -6.11
N VAL A 208 -4.53 -11.98 -6.14
CA VAL A 208 -5.38 -11.59 -4.97
C VAL A 208 -6.52 -12.60 -4.74
N ARG A 209 -6.89 -13.38 -5.78
CA ARG A 209 -8.07 -14.27 -5.76
C ARG A 209 -7.80 -15.66 -5.17
#